data_AF-A0A161VIA0-F1
#
_entry.id   AF-A0A161VIA0-F1
#
_cell.length_a   1.000
_cell.length_b   1.000
_cell.length_c   1.000
_cell.angle_alpha   90.00
_cell.angle_beta   90.00
_cell.angle_gamma   90.00
#
_symmetry.space_group_name_H-M   'P 1'
#
loop_
_entity.id
_entity.type
_entity.pdbx_description
1 polymer ?
#
loop_
_entity_poly.entity_id
_entity_poly.type
_entity_poly.pdbx_seq_one_letter_code
_entity_poly.pdbx_strand_id
1 'polypeptide(L)'
;MSRATKPQGSLPTSHFENLQGTSYTAGGGHEPHYDILSTKVAHTGINSLGPNETERATATIAILDDGCGKKRGTEFSRIRVDWGKEDKQWCTYVDCDAERLTFQPRVGNAFFWKNLREGGSLDENTLRAGLPLLKGIKVGINIWARTGQHPTDGANNVT
;
A
#
# COMPACT_ATOMS: atom_id res chain seq x y z
N MET A 1 -8.05 6.19 13.16
CA MET A 1 -8.56 5.96 11.77
C MET A 1 -9.11 7.21 11.08
N SER A 2 -9.83 8.13 11.74
CA SER A 2 -10.56 9.25 11.08
C SER A 2 -9.77 10.06 10.02
N ARG A 3 -8.48 10.33 10.19
CA ARG A 3 -7.67 11.04 9.18
C ARG A 3 -7.44 10.22 7.90
N ALA A 4 -7.31 8.90 8.01
CA ALA A 4 -7.00 8.02 6.89
C ALA A 4 -8.22 7.76 6.00
N THR A 5 -9.44 8.09 6.45
CA THR A 5 -10.66 7.86 5.66
C THR A 5 -10.77 8.82 4.49
N LYS A 6 -10.42 10.11 4.68
CA LYS A 6 -10.54 11.15 3.66
C LYS A 6 -9.87 10.81 2.31
N PRO A 7 -8.56 10.47 2.26
CA PRO A 7 -7.93 10.10 0.99
C PRO A 7 -8.44 8.77 0.43
N GLN A 8 -9.03 7.92 1.26
CA GLN A 8 -9.53 6.59 0.91
C GLN A 8 -11.04 6.61 0.62
N GLY A 9 -11.58 7.73 0.14
CA GLY A 9 -12.97 7.86 -0.28
C GLY A 9 -13.98 8.14 0.84
N SER A 10 -13.52 8.56 2.01
CA SER A 10 -14.35 8.80 3.20
C SER A 10 -15.20 7.59 3.60
N LEU A 11 -14.68 6.39 3.39
CA LEU A 11 -15.33 5.13 3.78
C LEU A 11 -15.59 5.06 5.30
N PRO A 12 -16.63 4.34 5.74
CA PRO A 12 -16.86 4.07 7.15
C PRO A 12 -15.64 3.38 7.79
N THR A 13 -15.36 3.67 9.06
CA THR A 13 -14.23 3.05 9.77
C THR A 13 -14.33 1.52 9.85
N SER A 14 -15.54 0.96 9.76
CA SER A 14 -15.79 -0.49 9.71
C SER A 14 -15.25 -1.17 8.45
N HIS A 15 -14.87 -0.42 7.41
CA HIS A 15 -14.21 -0.96 6.22
C HIS A 15 -12.70 -1.13 6.42
N PHE A 16 -12.12 -0.53 7.46
CA PHE A 16 -10.68 -0.53 7.63
C PHE A 16 -10.21 -1.73 8.45
N GLU A 17 -9.11 -2.31 8.00
CA GLU A 17 -8.41 -3.35 8.76
C GLU A 17 -7.73 -2.79 10.01
N ASN A 18 -7.34 -3.68 10.93
CA ASN A 18 -6.43 -3.31 12.00
C ASN A 18 -5.10 -2.78 11.41
N LEU A 19 -4.52 -1.78 12.06
CA LEU A 19 -3.25 -1.20 11.61
C LEU A 19 -2.15 -2.27 11.66
N GLN A 20 -1.45 -2.46 10.55
CA GLN A 20 -0.34 -3.39 10.50
C GLN A 20 0.98 -2.63 10.52
N GLY A 21 1.74 -2.79 11.60
CA GLY A 21 3.11 -2.29 11.70
C GLY A 21 4.10 -3.25 11.04
N THR A 22 5.07 -2.70 10.30
CA THR A 22 6.19 -3.43 9.70
C THR A 22 7.49 -2.73 10.06
N SER A 23 8.53 -3.51 10.35
CA SER A 23 9.88 -3.02 10.63
C SER A 23 10.89 -3.86 9.88
N TYR A 24 11.80 -3.19 9.18
CA TYR A 24 12.88 -3.83 8.42
C TYR A 24 14.23 -3.30 8.90
N THR A 25 15.20 -4.19 9.01
CA THR A 25 16.62 -3.88 9.28
C THR A 25 17.49 -4.19 8.07
N ALA A 26 18.82 -4.07 8.18
CA ALA A 26 19.75 -4.43 7.11
C ALA A 26 19.48 -5.84 6.54
N GLY A 27 19.48 -5.96 5.21
CA GLY A 27 19.09 -7.16 4.47
C GLY A 27 17.58 -7.41 4.40
N GLY A 28 16.80 -6.77 5.27
CA GLY A 28 15.34 -6.85 5.30
C GLY A 28 14.70 -6.00 4.22
N GLY A 29 13.65 -6.54 3.63
CA GLY A 29 12.80 -5.91 2.62
C GLY A 29 11.52 -6.71 2.49
N HIS A 30 10.78 -6.47 1.42
CA HIS A 30 9.59 -7.25 1.12
C HIS A 30 9.46 -7.44 -0.37
N GLU A 31 9.29 -8.70 -0.77
CA GLU A 31 9.21 -9.12 -2.17
C GLU A 31 8.08 -8.40 -2.92
N PRO A 32 8.17 -8.29 -4.25
CA PRO A 32 7.09 -7.75 -5.07
C PRO A 32 5.76 -8.49 -4.84
N HIS A 33 4.72 -7.77 -4.46
CA HIS A 33 3.38 -8.31 -4.18
C HIS A 33 2.29 -7.30 -4.54
N TYR A 34 1.06 -7.80 -4.61
CA TYR A 34 -0.15 -7.00 -4.66
C TYR A 34 -0.83 -7.01 -3.30
N ASP A 35 -1.46 -5.90 -2.93
CA ASP A 35 -2.24 -5.78 -1.69
C ASP A 35 -3.67 -6.30 -1.84
N ILE A 36 -3.89 -7.32 -2.67
CA ILE A 36 -5.17 -8.03 -2.78
C ILE A 36 -5.14 -9.32 -1.95
N LEU A 37 -6.30 -9.72 -1.45
CA LEU A 37 -6.49 -10.97 -0.72
C LEU A 37 -6.69 -12.15 -1.64
N SER A 38 -7.46 -11.99 -2.71
CA SER A 38 -7.96 -13.09 -3.51
C SER A 38 -7.43 -13.04 -4.94
N THR A 39 -6.78 -14.11 -5.36
CA THR A 39 -6.36 -14.30 -6.76
C THR A 39 -7.56 -14.41 -7.71
N LYS A 40 -8.77 -14.71 -7.21
CA LYS A 40 -10.00 -14.67 -8.01
C LYS A 40 -10.26 -13.25 -8.52
N VAL A 41 -10.20 -12.25 -7.62
CA VAL A 41 -10.41 -10.84 -7.97
C VAL A 41 -9.40 -10.35 -9.00
N ALA A 42 -8.16 -10.87 -8.95
CA ALA A 42 -7.12 -10.52 -9.93
C ALA A 42 -7.53 -10.83 -11.38
N HIS A 43 -8.24 -11.94 -11.61
CA HIS A 43 -8.56 -12.43 -12.95
C HIS A 43 -9.97 -12.07 -13.40
N THR A 44 -10.94 -12.08 -12.48
CA THR A 44 -12.38 -11.97 -12.81
C THR A 44 -13.06 -10.75 -12.20
N GLY A 45 -12.32 -9.94 -11.43
CA GLY A 45 -12.82 -8.73 -10.80
C GLY A 45 -13.68 -8.97 -9.56
N ILE A 46 -14.10 -7.88 -8.93
CA ILE A 46 -14.83 -7.90 -7.65
C ILE A 46 -16.16 -8.66 -7.70
N ASN A 47 -16.80 -8.76 -8.88
CA ASN A 47 -18.05 -9.48 -9.07
C ASN A 47 -17.92 -11.00 -8.87
N SER A 48 -16.69 -11.51 -8.77
CA SER A 48 -16.39 -12.91 -8.46
C SER A 48 -16.43 -13.25 -6.97
N LEU A 49 -16.54 -12.24 -6.11
CA LEU A 49 -16.61 -12.41 -4.67
C LEU A 49 -17.94 -13.04 -4.26
N GLY A 50 -17.87 -13.98 -3.32
CA GLY A 50 -19.04 -14.58 -2.70
C GLY A 50 -19.77 -13.60 -1.76
N PRO A 51 -20.97 -13.98 -1.29
CA PRO A 51 -21.70 -13.19 -0.29
C PRO A 51 -20.84 -13.05 0.98
N ASN A 52 -20.66 -11.81 1.44
CA ASN A 52 -19.82 -11.39 2.58
C ASN A 52 -18.29 -11.45 2.35
N GLU A 53 -17.81 -11.84 1.17
CA GLU A 53 -16.39 -11.66 0.84
C GLU A 53 -16.12 -10.19 0.48
N THR A 54 -14.99 -9.66 1.00
CA THR A 54 -14.55 -8.30 0.71
C THR A 54 -13.08 -8.29 0.31
N GLU A 55 -12.70 -7.33 -0.52
CA GLU A 55 -11.33 -7.16 -1.01
C GLU A 55 -10.75 -5.82 -0.52
N ARG A 56 -9.43 -5.72 -0.43
CA ARG A 56 -8.71 -4.46 -0.18
C ARG A 56 -8.82 -3.56 -1.42
N ALA A 57 -9.70 -2.58 -1.36
CA ALA A 57 -9.87 -1.59 -2.42
C ALA A 57 -8.68 -0.62 -2.51
N THR A 58 -8.16 -0.23 -1.35
CA THR A 58 -7.09 0.77 -1.25
C THR A 58 -6.10 0.41 -0.17
N ALA A 59 -4.91 0.99 -0.32
CA ALA A 59 -3.84 0.87 0.63
C ALA A 59 -3.18 2.23 0.84
N THR A 60 -2.75 2.46 2.08
CA THR A 60 -1.86 3.55 2.45
C THR A 60 -0.73 2.97 3.28
N ILE A 61 0.49 3.43 3.05
CA ILE A 61 1.60 3.19 3.97
C ILE A 61 2.11 4.52 4.51
N ALA A 62 2.19 4.62 5.83
CA ALA A 62 2.76 5.76 6.54
C ALA A 62 4.13 5.40 7.10
N ILE A 63 5.13 6.26 6.93
CA ILE A 63 6.49 6.03 7.41
C ILE A 63 6.65 6.63 8.80
N LEU A 64 6.98 5.77 9.76
CA LEU A 64 7.19 6.15 11.17
C LEU A 64 8.65 6.39 11.50
N ASP A 65 9.55 5.64 10.87
CA ASP A 65 10.99 5.77 11.09
C ASP A 65 11.75 5.44 9.80
N ASP A 66 12.85 6.15 9.58
CA ASP A 66 13.76 5.96 8.46
C ASP A 66 15.21 6.28 8.89
N GLY A 67 16.01 5.23 8.98
CA GLY A 67 17.46 5.30 9.14
C GLY A 67 18.23 4.64 8.00
N CYS A 68 17.59 4.31 6.87
CA CYS A 68 18.20 3.46 5.84
C CYS A 68 18.85 4.23 4.68
N GLY A 69 18.59 5.53 4.58
CA GLY A 69 19.15 6.42 3.56
C GLY A 69 18.38 6.39 2.24
N LYS A 70 18.88 7.15 1.26
CA LYS A 70 18.22 7.31 -0.04
C LYS A 70 18.13 5.98 -0.81
N LYS A 71 17.12 5.88 -1.70
CA LYS A 71 16.94 4.78 -2.67
C LYS A 71 16.55 3.41 -2.06
N ARG A 72 16.02 3.39 -0.83
CA ARG A 72 15.56 2.17 -0.12
C ARG A 72 14.06 2.21 0.17
N GLY A 73 13.36 2.74 -0.82
CA GLY A 73 11.96 3.13 -0.77
C GLY A 73 10.95 1.99 -0.89
N THR A 74 9.72 2.39 -1.17
CA THR A 74 8.75 1.48 -1.78
C THR A 74 8.79 1.69 -3.28
N GLU A 75 9.07 0.62 -4.03
CA GLU A 75 9.03 0.62 -5.48
C GLU A 75 7.69 0.09 -5.99
N PHE A 76 7.13 0.70 -7.03
CA PHE A 76 6.06 0.18 -7.86
C PHE A 76 6.65 -0.29 -9.19
N SER A 77 7.04 -1.56 -9.26
CA SER A 77 7.93 -2.08 -10.30
C SER A 77 7.33 -2.05 -11.71
N ARG A 78 6.01 -1.90 -11.84
CA ARG A 78 5.33 -1.80 -13.16
C ARG A 78 5.17 -0.37 -13.68
N ILE A 79 5.37 0.65 -12.84
CA ILE A 79 5.24 2.05 -13.24
C ILE A 79 6.63 2.58 -13.64
N ARG A 80 6.83 2.82 -14.94
CA ARG A 80 8.01 3.53 -15.45
C ARG A 80 7.73 5.01 -15.47
N VAL A 81 8.72 5.81 -15.09
CA VAL A 81 8.61 7.27 -15.09
C VAL A 81 9.76 7.87 -15.90
N ASP A 82 9.42 8.77 -16.81
CA ASP A 82 10.38 9.59 -17.54
C ASP A 82 10.57 10.91 -16.76
N TRP A 83 11.49 10.90 -15.79
CA TRP A 83 11.73 12.06 -14.92
C TRP A 83 12.19 13.31 -15.67
N GLY A 84 12.62 13.20 -16.93
CA GLY A 84 12.92 14.36 -17.78
C GLY A 84 11.67 15.17 -18.17
N LYS A 85 10.48 14.57 -18.09
CA LYS A 85 9.18 15.19 -18.39
C LYS A 85 8.38 15.60 -17.15
N GLU A 86 8.80 15.16 -15.98
CA GLU A 86 8.12 15.43 -14.72
C GLU A 86 8.67 16.68 -14.02
N ASP A 87 7.87 17.26 -13.14
CA ASP A 87 8.31 18.36 -12.30
C ASP A 87 9.38 17.89 -11.29
N LYS A 88 10.51 18.59 -11.24
CA LYS A 88 11.63 18.29 -10.33
C LYS A 88 11.24 18.34 -8.86
N GLN A 89 10.13 18.99 -8.49
CA GLN A 89 9.62 18.97 -7.12
C GLN A 89 9.31 17.55 -6.63
N TRP A 90 8.96 16.63 -7.53
CA TRP A 90 8.69 15.23 -7.21
C TRP A 90 9.89 14.53 -6.57
N CYS A 91 11.12 14.90 -6.94
CA CYS A 91 12.35 14.29 -6.42
C CYS A 91 12.56 14.50 -4.91
N THR A 92 11.72 15.33 -4.27
CA THR A 92 11.62 15.44 -2.81
C THR A 92 10.98 14.20 -2.17
N TYR A 93 10.09 13.52 -2.89
CA TYR A 93 9.26 12.43 -2.41
C TYR A 93 9.61 11.08 -3.03
N VAL A 94 10.11 11.08 -4.26
CA VAL A 94 10.43 9.88 -5.05
C VAL A 94 11.90 9.88 -5.48
N ASP A 95 12.43 8.71 -5.83
CA ASP A 95 13.77 8.56 -6.37
C ASP A 95 13.77 8.82 -7.89
N CYS A 96 14.13 10.05 -8.28
CA CYS A 96 14.21 10.44 -9.69
C CYS A 96 15.39 9.81 -10.45
N ASP A 97 16.29 9.12 -9.76
CA ASP A 97 17.36 8.36 -10.42
C ASP A 97 16.91 6.92 -10.76
N ALA A 98 15.75 6.49 -10.27
CA ALA A 98 15.20 5.16 -10.53
C ALA A 98 14.30 5.17 -11.78
N GLU A 99 14.42 4.11 -12.60
CA GLU A 99 13.55 3.91 -13.77
C GLU A 99 12.08 3.64 -13.36
N ARG A 100 11.88 3.04 -12.18
CA ARG A 100 10.57 2.69 -11.64
C ARG A 100 10.16 3.65 -10.53
N LEU A 101 8.87 3.94 -10.44
CA LEU A 101 8.32 4.81 -9.40
C LEU A 101 8.70 4.27 -8.01
N THR A 102 9.58 4.99 -7.32
CA THR A 102 10.08 4.59 -6.01
C THR A 102 9.91 5.72 -5.02
N PHE A 103 9.00 5.54 -4.05
CA PHE A 103 8.79 6.50 -2.97
C PHE A 103 9.91 6.39 -1.94
N GLN A 104 10.61 7.50 -1.69
CA GLN A 104 11.63 7.54 -0.64
C GLN A 104 10.97 7.36 0.73
N PRO A 105 11.56 6.57 1.64
CA PRO A 105 11.08 6.51 3.01
C PRO A 105 11.35 7.88 3.63
N ARG A 106 10.33 8.52 4.18
CA ARG A 106 10.48 9.85 4.79
C ARG A 106 9.54 9.94 5.97
N VAL A 107 10.09 10.09 7.17
CA VAL A 107 9.32 10.10 8.41
C VAL A 107 8.20 11.13 8.34
N GLY A 108 6.98 10.70 8.69
CA GLY A 108 5.77 11.53 8.68
C GLY A 108 5.05 11.57 7.32
N ASN A 109 5.67 11.11 6.23
CA ASN A 109 4.99 10.98 4.96
C ASN A 109 4.11 9.73 4.92
N ALA A 110 3.07 9.79 4.10
CA ALA A 110 2.28 8.64 3.72
C ALA A 110 1.99 8.69 2.22
N PHE A 111 1.91 7.53 1.59
CA PHE A 111 1.50 7.40 0.19
C PHE A 111 0.37 6.39 0.07
N PHE A 112 -0.54 6.69 -0.85
CA PHE A 112 -1.83 6.04 -1.02
C PHE A 112 -1.98 5.58 -2.47
N TRP A 113 -2.64 4.44 -2.66
CA TRP A 113 -3.03 3.94 -3.97
C TRP A 113 -4.33 3.13 -3.90
N LYS A 114 -4.94 2.92 -5.07
CA LYS A 114 -6.08 2.02 -5.26
C LYS A 114 -5.56 0.70 -5.81
N ASN A 115 -5.85 -0.41 -5.15
CA ASN A 115 -5.47 -1.75 -5.61
C ASN A 115 -6.34 -2.21 -6.79
N LEU A 116 -7.53 -1.64 -6.93
CA LEU A 116 -8.51 -2.03 -7.92
C LEU A 116 -8.76 -0.89 -8.93
N ARG A 117 -8.99 -1.27 -10.19
CA ARG A 117 -9.50 -0.38 -11.24
C ARG A 117 -10.97 -0.05 -11.01
N GLU A 118 -11.51 0.90 -11.77
CA GLU A 118 -12.94 1.27 -11.68
C GLU A 118 -13.88 0.08 -11.90
N GLY A 119 -13.49 -0.89 -12.74
CA GLY A 119 -14.23 -2.14 -12.95
C GLY A 119 -14.04 -3.21 -11.85
N GLY A 120 -13.29 -2.92 -10.79
CA GLY A 120 -13.07 -3.82 -9.65
C GLY A 120 -12.06 -4.94 -9.90
N SER A 121 -11.35 -4.96 -11.02
CA SER A 121 -10.20 -5.85 -11.26
C SER A 121 -8.93 -5.28 -10.65
N LEU A 122 -7.95 -6.16 -10.38
CA LEU A 122 -6.61 -5.75 -9.92
C LEU A 122 -6.01 -4.70 -10.86
N ASP A 123 -5.49 -3.62 -10.30
CA ASP A 123 -4.56 -2.75 -11.03
C ASP A 123 -3.14 -3.29 -10.93
N GLU A 124 -2.66 -3.92 -12.00
CA GLU A 124 -1.31 -4.50 -12.06
C GLU A 124 -0.20 -3.47 -11.80
N ASN A 125 -0.46 -2.17 -12.04
CA ASN A 125 0.51 -1.12 -11.74
C ASN A 125 0.83 -1.01 -10.24
N THR A 126 0.02 -1.63 -9.39
CA THR A 126 0.19 -1.63 -7.92
C THR A 126 1.13 -2.72 -7.41
N LEU A 127 1.78 -3.49 -8.30
CA LEU A 127 2.82 -4.43 -7.90
C LEU A 127 3.94 -3.66 -7.18
N ARG A 128 4.07 -3.87 -5.87
CA ARG A 128 4.96 -3.09 -5.01
C ARG A 128 5.94 -3.96 -4.25
N ALA A 129 7.11 -3.41 -3.98
CA ALA A 129 8.14 -4.03 -3.16
C ALA A 129 8.69 -3.04 -2.12
N GLY A 130 9.12 -3.56 -0.97
CA GLY A 130 9.95 -2.83 -0.02
C GLY A 130 11.41 -3.13 -0.34
N LEU A 131 12.15 -2.15 -0.88
CA LEU A 131 13.53 -2.40 -1.31
C LEU A 131 14.42 -2.80 -0.11
N PRO A 132 15.30 -3.82 -0.25
CA PRO A 132 16.16 -4.27 0.83
C PRO A 132 17.05 -3.17 1.39
N LEU A 133 17.11 -3.04 2.70
CA LEU A 133 17.94 -2.05 3.38
C LEU A 133 19.42 -2.49 3.37
N LEU A 134 20.34 -1.54 3.20
CA LEU A 134 21.78 -1.80 3.40
C LEU A 134 22.20 -1.64 4.85
N LYS A 135 21.56 -0.71 5.57
CA LYS A 135 21.84 -0.36 6.96
C LYS A 135 20.61 0.30 7.58
N GLY A 136 20.64 0.47 8.91
CA GLY A 136 19.59 1.19 9.64
C GLY A 136 18.28 0.41 9.77
N ILE A 137 17.21 1.15 10.00
CA ILE A 137 15.85 0.65 10.22
C ILE A 137 14.86 1.41 9.35
N LYS A 138 13.77 0.75 8.95
CA LYS A 138 12.61 1.37 8.32
C LYS A 138 11.35 0.84 9.00
N VAL A 139 10.53 1.73 9.52
CA VAL A 139 9.26 1.38 10.17
C VAL A 139 8.10 2.01 9.41
N GLY A 140 7.10 1.21 9.05
CA GLY A 140 5.91 1.67 8.36
C GLY A 140 4.62 1.05 8.91
N ILE A 141 3.51 1.78 8.76
CA ILE A 141 2.17 1.26 9.05
C ILE A 141 1.40 1.12 7.73
N ASN A 142 0.90 -0.08 7.45
CA ASN A 142 -0.08 -0.32 6.41
C ASN A 142 -1.50 -0.06 6.93
N ILE A 143 -2.29 0.65 6.14
CA ILE A 143 -3.70 0.97 6.38
C ILE A 143 -4.47 0.53 5.14
N TRP A 144 -5.22 -0.56 5.27
CA TRP A 144 -6.04 -1.10 4.19
C TRP A 144 -7.52 -0.79 4.41
N ALA A 145 -8.20 -0.41 3.32
CA ALA A 145 -9.65 -0.25 3.31
C ALA A 145 -10.28 -1.30 2.40
N ARG A 146 -11.36 -1.91 2.88
CA ARG A 146 -12.12 -2.95 2.19
C ARG A 146 -13.23 -2.38 1.32
N THR A 147 -13.61 -3.14 0.31
CA THR A 147 -14.77 -2.89 -0.56
C THR A 147 -16.10 -3.00 0.19
N GLY A 148 -16.12 -3.63 1.36
CA GLY A 148 -17.24 -3.72 2.27
C GLY A 148 -16.78 -3.71 3.73
N GLN A 149 -17.65 -4.10 4.65
CA GLN A 149 -17.28 -4.23 6.07
C GLN A 149 -16.14 -5.24 6.24
N HIS A 150 -15.08 -4.81 6.92
CA HIS A 150 -13.98 -5.70 7.32
C HIS A 150 -14.55 -6.74 8.30
N PRO A 151 -14.38 -8.06 8.03
CA PRO A 151 -14.79 -9.09 8.96
C PRO A 151 -14.08 -8.89 10.29
N THR A 152 -14.83 -8.62 11.35
CA THR A 152 -14.28 -8.60 12.71
C THR A 152 -14.08 -10.04 13.15
N ASP A 153 -12.87 -10.38 13.61
CA ASP A 153 -12.61 -11.66 14.25
C ASP A 153 -13.63 -11.89 15.37
N GLY A 154 -14.54 -12.85 15.17
CA GLY A 154 -15.41 -13.44 16.18
C GLY A 154 -16.02 -12.49 17.22
N ALA A 155 -16.97 -11.64 16.83
CA ALA A 155 -18.07 -11.31 17.72
C ALA A 155 -19.04 -12.51 17.77
N ASN A 156 -18.53 -13.65 18.27
CA ASN A 156 -19.40 -14.73 18.71
C ASN A 156 -20.14 -14.22 19.94
N ASN A 157 -21.46 -14.39 19.91
CA ASN A 157 -22.38 -14.22 21.02
C ASN A 157 -21.74 -14.71 22.33
N VAL A 158 -21.41 -13.77 23.21
CA VAL A 158 -21.39 -14.04 24.65
C VAL A 158 -22.75 -13.60 25.16
N THR A 159 -23.71 -14.53 25.07
CA THR A 159 -24.89 -14.55 25.96
C THR A 159 -24.47 -15.12 27.31
#